data_AF-A0A7L5DW21-F1
#
_entry.id   AF-A0A7L5DW21-F1
#
_cell.length_a   1.000
_cell.length_b   1.000
_cell.length_c   1.000
_cell.angle_alpha   90.00
_cell.angle_beta   90.00
_cell.angle_gamma   90.00
#
_symmetry.space_group_name_H-M   'P 1'
#
loop_
_entity.id
_entity.type
_entity.pdbx_description
1 polymer ?
#
loop_
_entity_poly.entity_id
_entity_poly.type
_entity_poly.pdbx_seq_one_letter_code
_entity_poly.pdbx_strand_id
1 'polypeptide(L)'
;MAETIEIINNASQSIWITIYDVAKTQHLDWGCINGTSSRMFAAGQYTLGSYYHVRTEVKESAQCGGKTICDTSIQIRCTTHNVVGLYCQSDGTNCWLKQE
;
A
#
# COMPACT_ATOMS: atom_id res chain seq x y z
N MET A 1 21.63 -1.55 -4.20
CA MET A 1 20.86 -0.29 -4.14
C MET A 1 19.56 -0.63 -3.45
N ALA A 2 19.09 0.19 -2.53
CA ALA A 2 17.78 -0.03 -1.90
C ALA A 2 16.71 0.35 -2.93
N GLU A 3 15.79 -0.55 -3.20
CA GLU A 3 14.67 -0.27 -4.09
C GLU A 3 13.58 0.49 -3.35
N THR A 4 12.66 1.08 -4.11
CA THR A 4 11.46 1.74 -3.58
C THR A 4 10.21 0.97 -3.99
N ILE A 5 9.14 1.18 -3.23
CA ILE A 5 7.79 0.74 -3.58
C ILE A 5 6.93 2.00 -3.67
N GLU A 6 6.39 2.27 -4.85
CA GLU A 6 5.38 3.31 -5.05
C GLU A 6 3.99 2.71 -4.85
N ILE A 7 3.19 3.34 -4.00
CA ILE A 7 1.77 3.01 -3.86
C ILE A 7 0.94 4.14 -4.43
N ILE A 8 0.05 3.82 -5.36
CA ILE A 8 -0.89 4.75 -5.98
C ILE A 8 -2.28 4.51 -5.38
N ASN A 9 -2.86 5.53 -4.78
CA ASN A 9 -4.23 5.51 -4.30
C ASN A 9 -5.18 6.06 -5.37
N ASN A 10 -5.87 5.19 -6.12
CA ASN A 10 -6.87 5.63 -7.09
C ASN A 10 -8.25 5.91 -6.46
N ALA A 11 -8.43 5.63 -5.17
CA ALA A 11 -9.65 5.96 -4.44
C ALA A 11 -9.67 7.43 -4.00
N SER A 12 -10.87 7.97 -3.77
CA SER A 12 -11.04 9.34 -3.25
C SER A 12 -10.73 9.48 -1.74
N GLN A 13 -10.78 8.36 -1.02
CA GLN A 13 -10.54 8.28 0.43
C GLN A 13 -9.05 8.16 0.71
N SER A 14 -8.62 8.54 1.91
CA SER A 14 -7.24 8.29 2.33
C SER A 14 -7.01 6.83 2.69
N ILE A 15 -5.77 6.37 2.55
CA ILE A 15 -5.37 5.00 2.89
C ILE A 15 -4.16 4.97 3.82
N TRP A 16 -4.24 4.11 4.82
CA TRP A 16 -3.09 3.74 5.63
C TRP A 16 -2.41 2.52 5.02
N ILE A 17 -1.12 2.64 4.74
CA ILE A 17 -0.29 1.57 4.21
C ILE A 17 0.54 0.97 5.32
N THR A 18 0.69 -0.34 5.32
CA THR A 18 1.76 -1.02 6.05
C THR A 18 2.42 -2.04 5.14
N ILE A 19 3.75 -1.96 5.02
CA ILE A 19 4.57 -2.87 4.23
C ILE A 19 5.30 -3.79 5.19
N TYR A 20 5.17 -5.09 4.95
CA TYR A 20 5.77 -6.13 5.75
C TYR A 20 6.83 -6.91 4.97
N ASP A 21 7.71 -7.56 5.72
CA ASP A 21 8.57 -8.64 5.19
C ASP A 21 7.74 -9.82 4.66
N VAL A 22 8.41 -10.75 3.97
CA VAL A 22 7.78 -11.95 3.38
C VAL A 22 7.03 -12.80 4.40
N ALA A 23 7.45 -12.80 5.67
CA ALA A 23 6.84 -13.59 6.72
C ALA A 23 5.73 -12.84 7.49
N LYS A 24 5.47 -11.56 7.16
CA LYS A 24 4.57 -10.66 7.90
C LYS A 24 4.93 -10.51 9.39
N THR A 25 6.21 -10.65 9.73
CA THR A 25 6.71 -10.56 11.10
C THR A 25 7.20 -9.16 11.46
N GLN A 26 7.59 -8.35 10.47
CA GLN A 26 8.15 -7.02 10.69
C GLN A 26 7.42 -5.97 9.85
N HIS A 27 7.17 -4.81 10.44
CA HIS A 27 6.70 -3.62 9.73
C HIS A 27 7.94 -2.89 9.20
N LEU A 28 8.12 -2.90 7.88
CA LEU A 28 9.29 -2.30 7.23
C LEU A 28 9.07 -0.83 6.91
N ASP A 29 7.84 -0.46 6.54
CA ASP A 29 7.46 0.91 6.22
C ASP A 29 5.94 1.09 6.35
N TRP A 30 5.49 2.32 6.57
CA TRP A 30 4.06 2.63 6.72
C TRP A 30 3.79 4.11 6.53
N GLY A 31 2.53 4.43 6.26
CA GLY A 31 2.11 5.81 6.24
C GLY A 31 0.78 6.06 5.58
N CYS A 32 0.32 7.30 5.75
CA CYS A 32 -0.89 7.79 5.12
C CYS A 32 -0.62 8.24 3.68
N ILE A 33 -1.58 7.95 2.80
CA ILE A 33 -1.65 8.46 1.43
C ILE A 33 -3.04 9.06 1.25
N ASN A 34 -3.09 10.32 0.79
CA ASN A 34 -4.37 10.99 0.53
C ASN A 34 -5.09 10.35 -0.66
N GLY A 35 -6.38 10.63 -0.80
CA GLY A 35 -7.14 10.22 -1.98
C GLY A 35 -6.51 10.74 -3.26
N THR A 36 -6.56 9.94 -4.33
CA THR A 36 -6.07 10.32 -5.67
C THR A 36 -4.61 10.79 -5.69
N SER A 37 -3.76 10.20 -4.85
CA SER A 37 -2.34 10.55 -4.74
C SER A 37 -1.46 9.31 -4.69
N SER A 38 -0.16 9.46 -4.88
CA SER A 38 0.83 8.39 -4.70
C SER A 38 1.87 8.74 -3.65
N ARG A 39 2.55 7.72 -3.15
CA ARG A 39 3.69 7.87 -2.25
C ARG A 39 4.72 6.78 -2.49
N MET A 40 5.99 7.19 -2.49
CA MET A 40 7.12 6.27 -2.48
C MET A 40 7.52 5.90 -1.05
N PHE A 41 7.74 4.61 -0.84
CA PHE A 41 8.27 4.01 0.38
C PHE A 41 9.69 3.53 0.11
N ALA A 42 10.60 3.81 1.03
CA ALA A 42 12.03 3.53 0.90
C ALA A 42 12.70 3.18 2.24
N ALA A 43 12.01 3.36 3.37
CA ALA A 43 12.58 3.12 4.69
C ALA A 43 12.84 1.62 4.94
N GLY A 44 12.05 0.76 4.29
CA GLY A 44 12.13 -0.70 4.41
C GLY A 44 13.36 -1.37 3.79
N GLN A 45 14.25 -0.63 3.11
CA GLN A 45 15.46 -1.15 2.46
C GLN A 45 15.17 -2.37 1.56
N TYR A 46 14.26 -2.20 0.60
CA TYR A 46 13.76 -3.31 -0.22
C TYR A 46 14.86 -3.90 -1.11
N THR A 47 14.86 -5.23 -1.22
CA THR A 47 15.88 -6.01 -1.93
C THR A 47 15.26 -6.67 -3.16
N LEU A 48 15.89 -6.45 -4.33
CA LEU A 48 15.50 -7.06 -5.60
C LEU A 48 15.35 -8.59 -5.49
N GLY A 49 14.28 -9.11 -6.09
CA GLY A 49 13.97 -10.54 -6.11
C GLY A 49 13.27 -11.05 -4.85
N SER A 50 13.22 -10.26 -3.77
CA SER A 50 12.51 -10.60 -2.53
C SER A 50 11.01 -10.37 -2.65
N TYR A 51 10.24 -10.92 -1.71
CA TYR A 51 8.80 -10.74 -1.62
C TYR A 51 8.44 -9.88 -0.41
N TYR A 52 7.39 -9.07 -0.57
CA TYR A 52 6.88 -8.18 0.47
C TYR A 52 5.35 -8.25 0.48
N HIS A 53 4.75 -7.99 1.64
CA HIS A 53 3.31 -7.86 1.76
C HIS A 53 2.94 -6.40 1.93
N VAL A 54 2.07 -5.90 1.05
CA VAL A 54 1.50 -4.55 1.16
C VAL A 54 0.07 -4.71 1.66
N ARG A 55 -0.24 -4.15 2.83
CA ARG A 55 -1.61 -4.03 3.34
C ARG A 55 -2.06 -2.59 3.22
N THR A 56 -3.31 -2.41 2.80
CA THR A 56 -3.93 -1.10 2.68
C THR A 56 -5.25 -1.09 3.42
N GLU A 57 -5.40 -0.12 4.31
CA GLU A 57 -6.63 0.14 5.02
C GLU A 57 -7.21 1.46 4.50
N VAL A 58 -8.36 1.40 3.83
CA VAL A 58 -9.10 2.59 3.42
C VAL A 58 -9.75 3.21 4.65
N LYS A 59 -9.48 4.48 4.89
CA LYS A 59 -9.90 5.19 6.11
C LYS A 59 -11.00 6.19 5.79
N GLU A 60 -11.89 6.39 6.76
CA GLU A 60 -13.00 7.35 6.66
C GLU A 60 -12.52 8.81 6.69
N SER A 61 -11.49 9.12 7.48
CA SER A 61 -10.91 10.45 7.57
C SER A 61 -9.86 10.68 6.48
N ALA A 62 -9.68 11.93 6.06
CA ALA A 62 -8.60 12.31 5.14
C ALA A 62 -7.19 12.15 5.74
N GLN A 63 -7.05 12.12 7.06
CA GLN A 63 -5.76 11.98 7.76
C GLN A 63 -5.48 10.52 8.18
N CYS A 64 -6.05 9.56 7.46
CA CYS A 64 -5.97 8.13 7.76
C CYS A 64 -6.44 7.74 9.18
N GLY A 65 -7.30 8.56 9.79
CA GLY A 65 -7.94 8.27 11.07
C GLY A 65 -9.32 7.62 10.93
N GLY A 66 -9.94 7.34 12.07
CA GLY A 66 -11.30 6.80 12.10
C GLY A 66 -11.39 5.32 11.72
N LYS A 67 -12.57 4.90 11.26
CA LYS A 67 -12.86 3.50 10.95
C LYS A 67 -12.22 3.08 9.63
N THR A 68 -11.76 1.83 9.58
CA THR A 68 -11.38 1.17 8.32
C THR A 68 -12.65 0.78 7.54
N ILE A 69 -12.81 1.31 6.33
CA ILE A 69 -13.92 1.02 5.42
C ILE A 69 -13.65 -0.27 4.65
N CYS A 70 -12.43 -0.41 4.14
CA CYS A 70 -11.98 -1.58 3.41
C CYS A 70 -10.55 -1.94 3.83
N ASP A 71 -10.25 -3.22 3.90
CA ASP A 71 -8.94 -3.76 4.26
C ASP A 71 -8.57 -4.82 3.22
N THR A 72 -7.43 -4.64 2.57
CA THR A 72 -6.95 -5.56 1.53
C THR A 72 -5.44 -5.65 1.56
N SER A 73 -4.91 -6.74 1.02
CA SER A 73 -3.47 -6.95 0.96
C SER A 73 -3.05 -7.73 -0.27
N ILE A 74 -1.83 -7.49 -0.72
CA ILE A 74 -1.19 -8.20 -1.82
C ILE A 74 0.22 -8.61 -1.41
N GLN A 75 0.68 -9.73 -1.96
CA GLN A 75 2.09 -10.07 -1.97
C GLN A 75 2.69 -9.61 -3.29
N ILE A 76 3.75 -8.81 -3.24
CA ILE A 76 4.48 -8.37 -4.43
C ILE A 76 5.87 -8.98 -4.43
N ARG A 77 6.40 -9.17 -5.65
CA ARG A 77 7.82 -9.44 -5.85
C ARG A 77 8.52 -8.13 -6.15
N CYS A 78 9.56 -7.81 -5.40
CA CYS A 78 10.36 -6.62 -5.62
C CYS A 78 11.20 -6.78 -6.90
N THR A 79 10.96 -5.89 -7.85
CA THR A 79 11.69 -5.73 -9.10
C THR A 79 12.28 -4.32 -9.18
N THR A 80 12.82 -3.93 -10.33
CA THR A 80 13.39 -2.59 -10.53
C THR A 80 12.35 -1.48 -10.53
N HIS A 81 11.08 -1.78 -10.80
CA HIS A 81 9.96 -0.85 -10.69
C HIS A 81 8.82 -1.53 -9.92
N ASN A 82 8.49 -1.01 -8.74
CA ASN A 82 7.47 -1.58 -7.87
C ASN A 82 6.34 -0.57 -7.70
N VAL A 83 5.34 -0.65 -8.57
CA VAL A 83 4.13 0.18 -8.48
C VAL A 83 2.98 -0.71 -8.05
N VAL A 84 2.27 -0.30 -7.00
CA VAL A 84 1.05 -0.97 -6.55
C VAL A 84 -0.10 0.02 -6.55
N GLY A 85 -1.10 -0.25 -7.38
CA GLY A 85 -2.34 0.51 -7.43
C GLY A 85 -3.38 -0.05 -6.48
N LEU A 86 -3.99 0.81 -5.65
CA LEU A 86 -5.24 0.53 -4.97
C LEU A 86 -6.41 0.96 -5.85
N TYR A 87 -7.40 0.09 -5.97
CA TYR A 87 -8.67 0.36 -6.64
C TYR A 87 -9.83 0.00 -5.70
N CYS A 88 -10.88 0.80 -5.73
CA CYS A 88 -12.11 0.54 -5.00
C CYS A 88 -13.29 0.62 -5.96
N GLN A 89 -14.32 -0.19 -5.73
CA GLN A 89 -15.61 -0.02 -6.38
C GLN A 89 -16.23 1.33 -5.97
N SER A 90 -17.17 1.83 -6.78
CA SER A 90 -17.81 3.14 -6.56
C SER A 90 -18.59 3.23 -5.25
N ASP A 91 -19.01 2.11 -4.69
CA ASP A 91 -19.68 2.03 -3.39
C ASP A 91 -18.70 2.02 -2.20
N GLY A 92 -17.39 1.94 -2.47
CA GLY A 92 -16.32 1.90 -1.48
C GLY A 92 -16.26 0.63 -0.64
N THR A 93 -17.09 -0.39 -0.91
CA THR A 93 -17.22 -1.58 -0.06
C THR A 93 -16.19 -2.66 -0.40
N ASN A 94 -15.73 -2.67 -1.65
CA ASN A 94 -14.77 -3.64 -2.15
C ASN A 94 -13.56 -2.95 -2.78
N CYS A 95 -12.37 -3.22 -2.25
CA CYS A 95 -11.13 -2.69 -2.75
C CYS A 95 -10.10 -3.80 -2.93
N TRP A 96 -9.24 -3.64 -3.93
CA TRP A 96 -8.17 -4.57 -4.25
C TRP A 96 -6.91 -3.85 -4.66
N LEU A 97 -5.79 -4.54 -4.46
CA LEU A 97 -4.48 -4.09 -4.89
C LEU A 97 -4.05 -4.83 -6.14
N LYS A 98 -3.27 -4.16 -6.98
CA LYS A 98 -2.66 -4.75 -8.17
C LYS A 98 -1.24 -4.21 -8.32
N GLN A 99 -0.29 -5.10 -8.57
CA GLN A 99 1.05 -4.72 -9.03
C GLN A 99 0.96 -4.38 -10.52
N GLU A 100 1.45 -3.20 -10.91
CA GLU A 100 1.49 -2.75 -12.31
C GLU A 100 2.72 -3.25 -13.07
#